data_AF-A0A5D0I7B8-F1
#
_entry.id   AF-A0A5D0I7B8-F1
#
_cell.length_a   1.000
_cell.length_b   1.000
_cell.length_c   1.000
_cell.angle_alpha   90.00
_cell.angle_beta   90.00
_cell.angle_gamma   90.00
#
_symmetry.space_group_name_H-M   'P 1'
#
loop_
_entity.id
_entity.type
_entity.pdbx_description
1 polymer ?
#
loop_
_entity_poly.entity_id
_entity_poly.type
_entity_poly.pdbx_seq_one_letter_code
_entity_poly.pdbx_strand_id
1 'polypeptide(L)'
;AAIVYEEKDFDKLLRNGLEISPIHEVMIDKALLGWKEYELELLRDSNGNVVIICSIENMDPMGIHTGDSITVAPAMTLSDRTYQKMRDMAIHMMRSIGDFAGGCNVQFAVSPDENEDIIAIEINPRVSRSSALASKATGYPIAKIAAKLALGYSLDELSNQITKSTSALFEPT
;
A
#
# COMPACT_ATOMS: atom_id res chain seq x y z
N ALA A 1 2.88 -12.06 10.12
CA ALA A 1 2.07 -11.60 11.27
C ALA A 1 1.43 -12.80 11.96
N ALA A 2 1.08 -12.67 13.24
CA ALA A 2 0.34 -13.69 13.99
C ALA A 2 -0.71 -13.00 14.86
N ILE A 3 -1.83 -13.69 15.13
CA ILE A 3 -2.87 -13.22 16.04
C ILE A 3 -2.78 -14.04 17.32
N VAL A 4 -2.75 -13.36 18.46
CA VAL A 4 -2.77 -14.00 19.78
C VAL A 4 -4.21 -14.02 20.28
N TYR A 5 -4.82 -15.20 20.33
CA TYR A 5 -6.21 -15.36 20.83
C TYR A 5 -6.27 -15.63 22.33
N GLU A 6 -5.29 -16.35 22.86
CA GLU A 6 -5.22 -16.72 24.27
C GLU A 6 -3.88 -16.28 24.87
N GLU A 7 -3.90 -15.86 26.13
CA GLU A 7 -2.70 -15.40 26.87
C GLU A 7 -1.58 -16.46 26.88
N LYS A 8 -1.95 -17.74 26.96
CA LYS A 8 -1.00 -18.86 26.98
C LYS A 8 -0.14 -18.95 25.71
N ASP A 9 -0.62 -18.42 24.59
CA ASP A 9 0.07 -18.48 23.29
C ASP A 9 1.01 -17.29 23.08
N PHE A 10 0.86 -16.23 23.89
CA PHE A 10 1.57 -14.96 23.73
C PHE A 10 3.09 -15.13 23.73
N ASP A 11 3.65 -15.73 24.79
CA ASP A 11 5.10 -15.88 24.95
C ASP A 11 5.74 -16.68 23.81
N LYS A 12 5.06 -17.72 23.35
CA LYS A 12 5.55 -18.57 22.25
C LYS A 12 5.61 -17.78 20.94
N LEU A 13 4.54 -17.06 20.61
CA LEU A 13 4.45 -16.28 19.38
C LEU A 13 5.39 -15.07 19.42
N LEU A 14 5.50 -14.40 20.56
CA LEU A 14 6.42 -13.29 20.80
C LEU A 14 7.88 -13.72 20.59
N ARG A 15 8.32 -14.82 21.21
CA ARG A 15 9.68 -15.34 21.03
C ARG A 15 10.01 -15.66 19.58
N ASN A 16 9.09 -16.34 18.90
CA ASN A 16 9.26 -16.65 17.48
C ASN A 16 9.39 -15.37 16.64
N GLY A 17 8.56 -14.36 16.90
CA GLY A 17 8.64 -13.07 16.22
C GLY A 17 10.00 -12.37 16.45
N LEU A 18 10.47 -12.35 17.70
CA LEU A 18 11.76 -11.76 18.08
C LEU A 18 12.96 -12.51 17.50
N GLU A 19 12.88 -13.83 17.33
CA GLU A 19 13.92 -14.66 16.71
C GLU A 19 14.00 -14.46 15.19
N ILE A 20 12.85 -14.27 14.53
CA ILE A 20 12.78 -14.02 13.08
C ILE A 20 13.18 -12.58 12.73
N SER A 21 12.88 -11.62 13.61
CA SER A 21 13.15 -10.20 13.39
C SER A 21 14.66 -9.94 13.28
N PRO A 22 15.17 -9.41 12.15
CA PRO A 22 16.60 -9.12 11.99
C PRO A 22 17.14 -8.09 12.99
N ILE A 23 16.26 -7.29 13.58
CA ILE A 23 16.58 -6.25 14.57
C ILE A 23 16.08 -6.60 15.98
N HIS A 24 15.58 -7.83 16.18
CA HIS A 24 15.06 -8.31 17.45
C HIS A 24 13.93 -7.44 18.03
N GLU A 25 13.02 -6.97 17.16
CA GLU A 25 11.89 -6.13 17.52
C GLU A 25 10.58 -6.70 16.96
N VAL A 26 9.50 -6.57 17.73
CA VAL A 26 8.13 -6.83 17.27
C VAL A 26 7.20 -5.69 17.70
N MET A 27 6.18 -5.43 16.89
CA MET A 27 5.10 -4.51 17.22
C MET A 27 3.87 -5.32 17.64
N ILE A 28 3.19 -4.87 18.70
CA ILE A 28 1.98 -5.51 19.23
C ILE A 28 0.86 -4.47 19.18
N ASP A 29 -0.15 -4.75 18.36
CA ASP A 29 -1.29 -3.86 18.15
C ASP A 29 -2.60 -4.48 18.61
N LYS A 30 -3.57 -3.60 18.86
CA LYS A 30 -4.95 -4.04 19.03
C LYS A 30 -5.44 -4.67 17.72
N ALA A 31 -5.98 -5.87 17.82
CA ALA A 31 -6.50 -6.58 16.65
C ALA A 31 -7.70 -5.84 16.02
N LEU A 32 -7.61 -5.56 14.71
CA LEU A 32 -8.67 -4.95 13.89
C LEU A 32 -9.43 -6.00 13.09
N LEU A 33 -9.68 -7.18 13.70
CA LEU A 33 -10.29 -8.31 13.00
C LEU A 33 -11.64 -7.94 12.39
N GLY A 34 -11.85 -8.31 11.13
CA GLY A 34 -13.09 -8.05 10.41
C GLY A 34 -13.20 -6.65 9.79
N TRP A 35 -12.22 -5.77 10.00
CA TRP A 35 -12.16 -4.50 9.27
C TRP A 35 -11.84 -4.74 7.79
N LYS A 36 -12.30 -3.84 6.92
CA LYS A 36 -12.00 -3.88 5.50
C LYS A 36 -10.52 -3.55 5.30
N GLU A 37 -9.82 -4.27 4.43
CA GLU A 37 -8.39 -4.06 4.19
C GLU A 37 -8.15 -3.52 2.77
N TYR A 38 -7.38 -2.44 2.69
CA TYR A 38 -7.10 -1.72 1.45
C TYR A 38 -5.61 -1.52 1.25
N GLU A 39 -5.19 -1.50 -0.01
CA GLU A 39 -3.84 -1.14 -0.40
C GLU A 39 -3.85 -0.03 -1.44
N LEU A 40 -2.92 0.91 -1.34
CA LEU A 40 -2.63 1.89 -2.38
C LEU A 40 -1.21 1.69 -2.89
N GLU A 41 -1.07 1.65 -4.22
CA GLU A 41 0.22 1.65 -4.91
C GLU A 41 0.55 3.06 -5.38
N LEU A 42 1.69 3.60 -4.95
CA LEU A 42 2.10 4.98 -5.21
C LEU A 42 3.41 5.04 -5.97
N LEU A 43 3.61 6.14 -6.71
CA LEU A 43 4.91 6.58 -7.20
C LEU A 43 5.18 8.02 -6.78
N ARG A 44 6.43 8.30 -6.41
CA ARG A 44 6.94 9.66 -6.11
C ARG A 44 8.20 9.92 -6.91
N ASP A 45 8.31 11.12 -7.46
CA ASP A 45 9.56 11.61 -8.05
C ASP A 45 10.30 12.61 -7.15
N SER A 46 11.50 13.00 -7.57
CA SER A 46 12.35 13.97 -6.86
C SER A 46 11.78 15.38 -6.83
N ASN A 47 10.79 15.70 -7.68
CA ASN A 47 10.11 16.99 -7.68
C ASN A 47 8.98 17.05 -6.62
N GLY A 48 8.73 15.94 -5.93
CA GLY A 48 7.69 15.83 -4.92
C GLY A 48 6.29 15.54 -5.48
N ASN A 49 6.19 15.24 -6.78
CA ASN A 49 4.97 14.72 -7.37
C ASN A 49 4.68 13.34 -6.79
N VAL A 50 3.42 13.07 -6.49
CA VAL A 50 2.96 11.75 -6.03
C VAL A 50 1.69 11.38 -6.80
N VAL A 51 1.63 10.15 -7.29
CA VAL A 51 0.47 9.60 -7.99
C VAL A 51 0.05 8.28 -7.38
N ILE A 52 -1.25 8.08 -7.23
CA ILE A 52 -1.83 6.78 -6.90
C ILE A 52 -2.04 5.99 -8.20
N ILE A 53 -1.33 4.88 -8.35
CA ILE A 53 -1.41 4.05 -9.54
C ILE A 53 -2.59 3.09 -9.47
N CYS A 54 -2.85 2.52 -8.30
CA CYS A 54 -3.90 1.53 -8.13
C CYS A 54 -4.38 1.49 -6.69
N SER A 55 -5.68 1.33 -6.52
CA SER A 55 -6.32 0.97 -5.26
C SER A 55 -6.74 -0.48 -5.29
N ILE A 56 -6.46 -1.21 -4.22
CA ILE A 56 -6.79 -2.63 -4.09
C ILE A 56 -7.68 -2.78 -2.86
N GLU A 57 -8.76 -3.53 -2.99
CA GLU A 57 -9.64 -3.94 -1.89
C GLU A 57 -9.51 -5.44 -1.66
N ASN A 58 -9.30 -5.84 -0.41
CA ASN A 58 -9.25 -7.25 -0.03
C ASN A 58 -10.69 -7.72 0.21
N MET A 59 -11.06 -8.85 -0.41
CA MET A 59 -12.35 -9.50 -0.15
C MET A 59 -12.34 -10.22 1.20
N ASP A 60 -11.19 -10.79 1.56
CA ASP A 60 -10.96 -11.33 2.90
C ASP A 60 -10.60 -10.18 3.84
N PRO A 61 -11.22 -10.07 5.03
CA PRO A 61 -11.01 -8.93 5.92
C PRO A 61 -9.69 -9.04 6.70
N MET A 62 -9.33 -7.94 7.37
CA MET A 62 -8.20 -7.87 8.31
C MET A 62 -8.17 -9.09 9.23
N GLY A 63 -7.02 -9.76 9.24
CA GLY A 63 -6.79 -11.01 9.97
C GLY A 63 -6.31 -12.15 9.07
N ILE A 64 -6.53 -12.05 7.76
CA ILE A 64 -5.88 -12.86 6.73
C ILE A 64 -4.87 -11.96 6.03
N HIS A 65 -3.64 -12.43 5.83
CA HIS A 65 -2.59 -11.63 5.22
C HIS A 65 -2.92 -11.38 3.74
N THR A 66 -2.75 -10.14 3.24
CA THR A 66 -3.08 -9.76 1.85
C THR A 66 -2.52 -10.70 0.77
N GLY A 67 -1.39 -11.35 1.06
CA GLY A 67 -0.79 -12.35 0.19
C GLY A 67 -1.53 -13.67 0.03
N ASP A 68 -2.39 -14.00 0.99
CA ASP A 68 -3.25 -15.18 1.04
C ASP A 68 -4.73 -14.81 0.80
N SER A 69 -5.04 -13.51 0.82
CA SER A 69 -6.37 -12.95 0.55
C SER A 69 -6.71 -12.91 -0.94
N ILE A 70 -7.98 -13.07 -1.26
CA ILE A 70 -8.54 -12.67 -2.56
C ILE A 70 -8.65 -11.14 -2.58
N THR A 71 -8.14 -10.52 -3.65
CA THR A 71 -8.16 -9.06 -3.79
C THR A 71 -8.72 -8.62 -5.15
N VAL A 72 -9.28 -7.42 -5.19
CA VAL A 72 -9.84 -6.79 -6.40
C VAL A 72 -9.27 -5.38 -6.59
N ALA A 73 -9.19 -4.95 -7.85
CA ALA A 73 -8.83 -3.60 -8.22
C ALA A 73 -9.81 -3.09 -9.30
N PRO A 74 -10.33 -1.84 -9.22
CA PRO A 74 -10.09 -0.87 -8.14
C PRO A 74 -10.83 -1.21 -6.83
N ALA A 75 -10.71 -0.35 -5.82
CA ALA A 75 -11.55 -0.43 -4.62
C ALA A 75 -13.02 -0.20 -5.00
N MET A 76 -13.92 -0.97 -4.36
CA MET A 76 -15.33 -1.08 -4.76
C MET A 76 -16.28 -0.46 -3.73
N THR A 77 -15.97 -0.56 -2.44
CA THR A 77 -16.91 -0.25 -1.35
C THR A 77 -16.56 1.00 -0.53
N LEU A 78 -15.57 1.78 -0.97
CA LEU A 78 -15.23 3.06 -0.34
C LEU A 78 -16.12 4.19 -0.85
N SER A 79 -16.59 5.03 0.07
CA SER A 79 -17.07 6.35 -0.34
C SER A 79 -15.91 7.18 -0.91
N ASP A 80 -16.19 8.05 -1.89
CA ASP A 80 -15.15 8.94 -2.45
C ASP A 80 -14.48 9.79 -1.35
N ARG A 81 -15.24 10.26 -0.37
CA ARG A 81 -14.68 11.02 0.77
C ARG A 81 -13.63 10.23 1.53
N THR A 82 -13.90 8.95 1.82
CA THR A 82 -12.97 8.08 2.53
C THR A 82 -11.79 7.69 1.65
N TYR A 83 -12.01 7.45 0.36
CA TYR A 83 -10.93 7.25 -0.60
C TYR A 83 -9.96 8.44 -0.64
N GLN A 84 -10.47 9.69 -0.73
CA GLN A 84 -9.62 10.88 -0.74
C GLN A 84 -8.85 11.04 0.58
N LYS A 85 -9.47 10.78 1.74
CA LYS A 85 -8.76 10.77 3.03
C LYS A 85 -7.63 9.74 3.05
N MET A 86 -7.90 8.51 2.58
CA MET A 86 -6.92 7.44 2.50
C MET A 86 -5.77 7.80 1.55
N ARG A 87 -6.08 8.42 0.41
CA ARG A 87 -5.10 8.96 -0.55
C ARG A 87 -4.20 10.00 0.09
N ASP A 88 -4.76 10.97 0.81
CA ASP A 88 -3.99 12.01 1.50
C ASP A 88 -3.09 11.42 2.60
N MET A 89 -3.59 10.45 3.37
CA MET A 89 -2.81 9.71 4.36
C MET A 89 -1.63 8.96 3.71
N ALA A 90 -1.85 8.28 2.59
CA ALA A 90 -0.80 7.56 1.88
C ALA A 90 0.31 8.49 1.36
N ILE A 91 -0.08 9.65 0.80
CA ILE A 91 0.86 10.69 0.37
C ILE A 91 1.66 11.24 1.56
N HIS A 92 0.99 11.48 2.69
CA HIS A 92 1.65 11.93 3.91
C HIS A 92 2.67 10.90 4.45
N MET A 93 2.28 9.62 4.49
CA MET A 93 3.16 8.52 4.91
C MET A 93 4.38 8.42 3.98
N MET A 94 4.17 8.44 2.67
CA MET A 94 5.25 8.38 1.68
C MET A 94 6.23 9.55 1.80
N ARG A 95 5.75 10.74 2.17
CA ARG A 95 6.60 11.92 2.42
C ARG A 95 7.34 11.83 3.75
N SER A 96 6.77 11.15 4.75
CA SER A 96 7.34 11.06 6.09
C SER A 96 8.50 10.06 6.20
N ILE A 97 8.57 9.07 5.31
CA ILE A 97 9.65 8.06 5.31
C ILE A 97 10.97 8.55 4.68
N GLY A 98 11.01 9.78 4.12
CA GLY A 98 12.20 10.41 3.55
C GLY A 98 12.04 10.87 2.11
N ASP A 99 13.14 11.27 1.47
CA ASP A 99 13.14 11.92 0.14
C ASP A 99 13.47 10.98 -1.03
N PHE A 100 13.02 9.72 -0.96
CA PHE A 100 13.26 8.76 -2.04
C PHE A 100 12.32 9.02 -3.24
N ALA A 101 12.86 8.76 -4.44
CA ALA A 101 12.10 8.70 -5.68
C ALA A 101 11.91 7.24 -6.10
N GLY A 102 10.67 6.80 -6.27
CA GLY A 102 10.35 5.40 -6.50
C GLY A 102 8.91 5.05 -6.14
N GLY A 103 8.65 3.75 -6.04
CA GLY A 103 7.33 3.22 -5.71
C GLY A 103 7.22 2.74 -4.27
N CYS A 104 6.02 2.84 -3.70
CA CYS A 104 5.69 2.22 -2.44
C CYS A 104 4.26 1.66 -2.44
N ASN A 105 4.04 0.70 -1.55
CA ASN A 105 2.73 0.18 -1.22
C ASN A 105 2.37 0.63 0.20
N VAL A 106 1.14 1.10 0.41
CA VAL A 106 0.63 1.52 1.71
C VAL A 106 -0.64 0.74 2.01
N GLN A 107 -0.74 0.19 3.22
CA GLN A 107 -1.87 -0.64 3.64
C GLN A 107 -2.69 0.05 4.72
N PHE A 108 -4.00 -0.12 4.64
CA PHE A 108 -4.99 0.49 5.52
C PHE A 108 -6.04 -0.52 5.97
N ALA A 109 -6.53 -0.35 7.19
CA ALA A 109 -7.77 -0.93 7.66
C ALA A 109 -8.84 0.15 7.74
N VAL A 110 -10.06 -0.15 7.29
CA VAL A 110 -11.21 0.76 7.36
C VAL A 110 -12.36 0.08 8.10
N SER A 111 -13.00 0.78 9.04
CA SER A 111 -14.11 0.24 9.81
C SER A 111 -15.27 -0.17 8.88
N PRO A 112 -15.96 -1.30 9.14
CA PRO A 112 -17.07 -1.77 8.33
C PRO A 112 -18.41 -1.14 8.77
N ASP A 113 -18.39 0.14 9.15
CA ASP A 113 -19.56 0.90 9.60
C ASP A 113 -19.64 2.26 8.89
N GLU A 114 -20.68 3.03 9.19
CA GLU A 114 -20.94 4.32 8.53
C GLU A 114 -19.89 5.40 8.83
N ASN A 115 -19.04 5.21 9.85
CA ASN A 115 -18.00 6.18 10.20
C ASN A 115 -16.80 6.09 9.25
N GLU A 116 -16.54 4.89 8.70
CA GLU A 116 -15.38 4.58 7.84
C GLU A 116 -14.05 5.10 8.44
N ASP A 117 -13.80 4.79 9.71
CA ASP A 117 -12.56 5.14 10.41
C ASP A 117 -11.38 4.43 9.74
N ILE A 118 -10.28 5.16 9.50
CA ILE A 118 -9.10 4.67 8.77
C ILE A 118 -7.93 4.49 9.75
N ILE A 119 -7.31 3.31 9.73
CA ILE A 119 -6.05 3.03 10.42
C ILE A 119 -5.00 2.65 9.38
N ALA A 120 -3.85 3.32 9.39
CA ALA A 120 -2.70 2.92 8.60
C ALA A 120 -2.01 1.70 9.24
N ILE A 121 -1.70 0.67 8.44
CA ILE A 121 -1.13 -0.58 8.92
C ILE A 121 0.38 -0.60 8.69
N GLU A 122 0.81 -0.49 7.44
CA GLU A 122 2.22 -0.45 7.09
C GLU A 122 2.48 0.31 5.80
N ILE A 123 3.75 0.64 5.58
CA ILE A 123 4.27 1.16 4.32
C ILE A 123 5.50 0.37 3.90
N ASN A 124 5.50 -0.08 2.64
CA ASN A 124 6.60 -0.79 2.03
C ASN A 124 7.28 0.14 1.02
N PRO A 125 8.46 0.73 1.33
CA PRO A 125 9.16 1.70 0.46
C PRO A 125 9.93 1.01 -0.67
N ARG A 126 9.24 0.14 -1.41
CA ARG A 126 9.76 -0.65 -2.53
C ARG A 126 8.61 -1.15 -3.39
N VAL A 127 8.95 -1.68 -4.56
CA VAL A 127 8.01 -2.52 -5.31
C VAL A 127 7.65 -3.79 -4.54
N SER A 128 6.42 -4.25 -4.74
CA SER A 128 5.82 -5.37 -4.02
C SER A 128 5.16 -6.36 -4.99
N ARG A 129 4.62 -7.46 -4.45
CA ARG A 129 3.73 -8.36 -5.22
C ARG A 129 2.48 -7.60 -5.68
N SER A 130 1.93 -6.73 -4.83
CA SER A 130 0.81 -5.84 -5.13
C SER A 130 1.16 -4.84 -6.24
N SER A 131 2.39 -4.31 -6.31
CA SER A 131 2.83 -3.45 -7.42
C SER A 131 2.81 -4.19 -8.76
N ALA A 132 3.16 -5.48 -8.77
CA ALA A 132 3.11 -6.31 -9.98
C ALA A 132 1.66 -6.55 -10.43
N LEU A 133 0.77 -6.85 -9.48
CA LEU A 133 -0.68 -6.96 -9.71
C LEU A 133 -1.24 -5.65 -10.28
N ALA A 134 -0.99 -4.52 -9.62
CA ALA A 134 -1.41 -3.18 -10.03
C ALA A 134 -0.91 -2.82 -11.44
N SER A 135 0.34 -3.16 -11.75
CA SER A 135 0.90 -2.94 -13.09
C SER A 135 0.15 -3.72 -14.18
N LYS A 136 -0.40 -4.89 -13.85
CA LYS A 136 -1.22 -5.68 -14.77
C LYS A 136 -2.66 -5.19 -14.84
N ALA A 137 -3.24 -4.81 -13.70
CA ALA A 137 -4.60 -4.29 -13.62
C ALA A 137 -4.76 -2.97 -14.41
N THR A 138 -3.76 -2.09 -14.32
CA THR A 138 -3.82 -0.74 -14.90
C THR A 138 -3.09 -0.60 -16.24
N GLY A 139 -2.19 -1.53 -16.55
CA GLY A 139 -1.22 -1.40 -17.64
C GLY A 139 -0.09 -0.39 -17.36
N TYR A 140 -0.06 0.24 -16.19
CA TYR A 140 0.99 1.17 -15.79
C TYR A 140 2.24 0.40 -15.31
N PRO A 141 3.41 0.52 -15.96
CA PRO A 141 4.57 -0.33 -15.64
C PRO A 141 5.37 0.19 -14.44
N ILE A 142 4.86 0.02 -13.22
CA ILE A 142 5.38 0.62 -11.96
C ILE A 142 6.88 0.43 -11.81
N ALA A 143 7.38 -0.81 -11.87
CA ALA A 143 8.81 -1.09 -11.67
C ALA A 143 9.71 -0.41 -12.72
N LYS A 144 9.25 -0.32 -13.97
CA LYS A 144 9.99 0.34 -15.05
C LYS A 144 10.05 1.85 -14.85
N ILE A 145 8.96 2.45 -14.38
CA ILE A 145 8.92 3.88 -14.06
C ILE A 145 9.76 4.15 -12.82
N ALA A 146 9.57 3.41 -11.73
CA ALA A 146 10.36 3.55 -10.50
C ALA A 146 11.87 3.47 -10.74
N ALA A 147 12.33 2.55 -11.61
CA ALA A 147 13.74 2.46 -11.99
C ALA A 147 14.26 3.73 -12.69
N LYS A 148 13.44 4.40 -13.50
CA LYS A 148 13.81 5.68 -14.12
C LYS A 148 13.76 6.83 -13.12
N LEU A 149 12.80 6.85 -12.21
CA LEU A 149 12.75 7.85 -11.13
C LEU A 149 14.01 7.78 -10.26
N ALA A 150 14.50 6.56 -9.97
CA ALA A 150 15.76 6.36 -9.24
C ALA A 150 17.01 6.88 -10.00
N LEU A 151 16.92 7.08 -11.32
CA LEU A 151 17.97 7.70 -12.14
C LEU A 151 17.83 9.23 -12.23
N GLY A 152 16.85 9.82 -11.55
CA GLY A 152 16.63 11.27 -11.51
C GLY A 152 15.63 11.80 -12.53
N TYR A 153 14.93 10.94 -13.27
CA TYR A 153 13.80 11.37 -14.11
C TYR A 153 12.60 11.78 -13.24
N SER A 154 11.80 12.73 -13.71
CA SER A 154 10.50 13.05 -13.12
C SER A 154 9.34 12.40 -13.88
N LEU A 155 8.17 12.28 -13.25
CA LEU A 155 7.02 11.56 -13.83
C LEU A 155 6.51 12.21 -15.13
N ASP A 156 6.63 13.53 -15.24
CA ASP A 156 6.22 14.31 -16.42
C ASP A 156 7.17 14.15 -17.61
N GLU A 157 8.43 13.82 -17.40
CA GLU A 157 9.41 13.53 -18.45
C GLU A 157 9.23 12.15 -19.09
N LEU A 158 8.56 11.25 -18.39
CA LEU A 158 8.37 9.87 -18.81
C LEU A 158 7.09 9.73 -19.62
N SER A 159 7.16 9.05 -20.77
CA SER A 159 5.98 8.80 -21.61
C SER A 159 5.18 7.57 -21.15
N ASN A 160 3.84 7.68 -21.16
CA ASN A 160 2.94 6.55 -21.01
C ASN A 160 3.05 5.63 -22.23
N GLN A 161 3.47 4.39 -22.01
CA GLN A 161 3.76 3.43 -23.09
C GLN A 161 2.52 2.87 -23.78
N ILE A 162 1.35 2.97 -23.16
CA ILE A 162 0.08 2.50 -23.73
C ILE A 162 -0.49 3.58 -24.65
N THR A 163 -0.72 4.77 -24.11
CA THR A 163 -1.35 5.87 -24.88
C THR A 163 -0.37 6.53 -25.84
N LYS A 164 0.93 6.56 -25.51
CA LYS A 164 2.02 7.23 -26.25
C LYS A 164 1.81 8.73 -26.50
N SER A 165 0.77 9.32 -25.94
CA SER A 165 0.37 10.72 -26.09
C SER A 165 0.36 11.49 -24.78
N THR A 166 0.46 10.79 -23.64
CA THR A 166 0.48 11.39 -22.30
C THR A 166 1.78 11.02 -21.55
N SER A 167 2.08 11.75 -20.48
CA SER A 167 3.20 11.44 -19.59
C SER A 167 2.83 10.33 -18.60
N ALA A 168 3.79 9.92 -17.77
CA ALA A 168 3.59 9.00 -16.66
C ALA A 168 3.00 9.71 -15.41
N LEU A 169 2.89 11.05 -15.43
CA LEU A 169 2.26 11.82 -14.36
C LEU A 169 0.73 11.82 -14.49
N PHE A 170 0.10 10.69 -14.17
CA PHE A 170 -1.36 10.56 -14.08
C PHE A 170 -1.75 9.40 -13.15
N GLU A 171 -3.01 9.41 -12.69
CA GLU A 171 -3.62 8.29 -11.96
C GLU A 171 -4.52 7.51 -12.94
N PRO A 172 -4.26 6.21 -13.20
CA PRO A 172 -5.14 5.37 -14.02
C PRO A 172 -6.55 5.22 -13.42
N THR A 173 -7.55 5.11 -14.30
CA THR A 173 -8.97 4.87 -13.96
C THR A 173 -9.45 3.54 -14.50
#